data_AF-A0A1M3PJP0-F1
#
_entry.id   AF-A0A1M3PJP0-F1
#
_cell.length_a   1.000
_cell.length_b   1.000
_cell.length_c   1.000
_cell.angle_alpha   90.00
_cell.angle_beta   90.00
_cell.angle_gamma   90.00
#
_symmetry.space_group_name_H-M   'P 1'
#
loop_
_entity.id
_entity.type
_entity.pdbx_description
1 polymer ?
#
loop_
_entity_poly.entity_id
_entity_poly.type
_entity_poly.pdbx_seq_one_letter_code
_entity_poly.pdbx_strand_id
1 'polypeptide(L)'
;MTRQFSPPSHDASIMPAMLIEAARCWRDARDNRKPVQPSLFAMLSRYGHGMLAPVFDSIMTLAEDVSGRRITTGNGPTLSEDEHRLIDLFDGTGLPSGGSGLTVSLRCAVKSLRILLTRPLGITTARLAA
;
A
#
# COMPACT_ATOMS: atom_id res chain seq x y z
N MET A 1 -38.53 8.38 -4.62
CA MET A 1 -37.38 9.15 -4.09
C MET A 1 -36.17 8.24 -4.00
N THR A 2 -35.39 8.17 -5.08
CA THR A 2 -34.12 7.41 -5.13
C THR A 2 -33.04 8.26 -4.48
N ARG A 3 -32.59 7.89 -3.28
CA ARG A 3 -31.39 8.48 -2.67
C ARG A 3 -30.19 8.04 -3.51
N GLN A 4 -29.65 8.95 -4.32
CA GLN A 4 -28.34 8.78 -4.91
C GLN A 4 -27.31 8.79 -3.78
N PHE A 5 -26.82 7.60 -3.41
CA PHE A 5 -25.56 7.49 -2.68
C PHE A 5 -24.44 7.78 -3.66
N SER A 6 -23.97 9.03 -3.69
CA SER A 6 -22.66 9.31 -4.27
C SER A 6 -21.61 8.63 -3.39
N PRO A 7 -20.78 7.72 -3.92
CA PRO A 7 -19.67 7.19 -3.16
C PRO A 7 -18.76 8.36 -2.75
N PRO A 8 -18.26 8.40 -1.50
CA PRO A 8 -17.37 9.47 -1.07
C PRO A 8 -16.12 9.44 -1.95
N SER A 9 -15.92 10.48 -2.75
CA SER A 9 -14.69 10.69 -3.55
C SER A 9 -13.44 10.96 -2.70
N HIS A 10 -13.49 10.67 -1.38
CA HIS A 10 -12.39 10.83 -0.43
C HIS A 10 -11.26 9.79 -0.63
N ASP A 11 -11.51 8.70 -1.35
CA ASP A 11 -10.58 7.55 -1.40
C ASP A 11 -9.46 7.67 -2.46
N ALA A 12 -9.68 8.43 -3.54
CA ALA A 12 -8.80 8.36 -4.72
C ALA A 12 -7.39 8.93 -4.48
N SER A 13 -7.25 9.94 -3.62
CA SER A 13 -5.96 10.62 -3.36
C SER A 13 -5.26 10.16 -2.07
N ILE A 14 -5.97 9.54 -1.13
CA ILE A 14 -5.39 9.05 0.14
C ILE A 14 -4.49 7.84 -0.14
N MET A 15 -4.87 7.02 -1.10
CA MET A 15 -4.21 5.78 -1.46
C MET A 15 -2.75 5.98 -1.94
N PRO A 16 -2.46 6.86 -2.92
CA PRO A 16 -1.07 7.16 -3.30
C PRO A 16 -0.26 7.76 -2.15
N ALA A 17 -0.85 8.66 -1.36
CA ALA A 17 -0.15 9.31 -0.24
C ALA A 17 0.22 8.30 0.86
N MET A 18 -0.70 7.42 1.24
CA MET A 18 -0.47 6.34 2.19
C MET A 18 0.60 5.37 1.68
N LEU A 19 0.57 5.03 0.38
CA LEU A 19 1.57 4.15 -0.23
C LEU A 19 2.98 4.76 -0.18
N ILE A 20 3.11 6.05 -0.50
CA ILE A 20 4.39 6.77 -0.41
C ILE A 20 4.88 6.83 1.04
N GLU A 21 4.00 7.17 1.99
CA GLU A 21 4.37 7.22 3.42
C GLU A 21 4.76 5.83 3.94
N ALA A 22 4.12 4.76 3.47
CA ALA A 22 4.52 3.37 3.73
C ALA A 22 5.90 3.02 3.17
N ALA A 23 6.16 3.35 1.91
CA ALA A 23 7.45 3.09 1.27
C ALA A 23 8.58 3.80 2.01
N ARG A 24 8.38 5.07 2.39
CA ARG A 24 9.34 5.87 3.15
C ARG A 24 9.54 5.35 4.56
N CYS A 25 8.46 5.05 5.27
CA CYS A 25 8.53 4.47 6.62
C CYS A 25 9.28 3.13 6.61
N TRP A 26 9.02 2.29 5.61
CA TRP A 26 9.67 1.00 5.46
C TRP A 26 11.16 1.15 5.14
N ARG A 27 11.51 2.04 4.21
CA ARG A 27 12.90 2.34 3.85
C ARG A 27 13.68 2.90 5.04
N ASP A 28 13.12 3.90 5.73
CA ASP A 28 13.74 4.47 6.94
C ASP A 28 13.96 3.40 8.01
N ALA A 29 12.98 2.52 8.23
CA ALA A 29 13.12 1.46 9.22
C ALA A 29 14.23 0.47 8.86
N ARG A 30 14.32 0.03 7.60
CA ARG A 30 15.39 -0.90 7.16
C ARG A 30 16.76 -0.25 7.22
N ASP A 31 16.89 0.99 6.73
CA ASP A 31 18.17 1.68 6.67
C ASP A 31 18.71 2.01 8.07
N ASN A 32 17.83 2.37 9.01
CA ASN A 32 18.19 2.65 10.40
C ASN A 32 18.13 1.42 11.32
N ARG A 33 17.90 0.21 10.78
CA ARG A 33 17.76 -1.04 11.54
C ARG A 33 16.69 -0.99 12.65
N LYS A 34 15.65 -0.19 12.44
CA LYS A 34 14.46 -0.15 13.30
C LYS A 34 13.56 -1.35 12.97
N PRO A 35 12.70 -1.79 13.89
CA PRO A 35 11.76 -2.86 13.61
C PRO A 35 10.71 -2.37 12.58
N VAL A 36 10.72 -2.97 11.39
CA VAL A 36 9.89 -2.57 10.24
C VAL A 36 8.40 -2.72 10.54
N GLN A 37 7.98 -3.86 11.08
CA GLN A 37 6.57 -4.17 11.36
C GLN A 37 5.91 -3.18 12.33
N PRO A 38 6.47 -2.88 13.52
CA PRO A 38 5.96 -1.82 14.39
C PRO A 38 5.94 -0.43 13.74
N SER A 39 6.96 -0.10 12.95
CA SER A 39 7.04 1.21 12.27
C SER A 39 5.91 1.38 11.26
N LEU A 40 5.70 0.36 10.42
CA LEU A 40 4.60 0.32 9.47
C LEU A 40 3.24 0.30 10.17
N PHE A 41 3.09 -0.48 11.24
CA PHE A 41 1.84 -0.54 12.01
C PHE A 41 1.47 0.84 12.57
N ALA A 42 2.41 1.54 13.19
CA ALA A 42 2.18 2.87 13.76
C ALA A 42 1.77 3.88 12.67
N MET A 43 2.45 3.87 11.53
CA MET A 43 2.14 4.78 10.42
C MET A 43 0.76 4.45 9.80
N LEU A 44 0.50 3.19 9.45
CA LEU A 44 -0.76 2.77 8.84
C LEU A 44 -1.96 2.91 9.79
N SER A 45 -1.74 2.83 11.11
CA SER A 45 -2.80 3.05 12.11
C SER A 45 -3.35 4.47 12.06
N ARG A 46 -2.56 5.47 11.64
CA ARG A 46 -3.07 6.84 11.39
C ARG A 46 -4.12 6.90 10.29
N TYR A 47 -4.09 5.93 9.39
CA TYR A 47 -5.07 5.76 8.31
C TYR A 47 -6.17 4.75 8.68
N GLY A 48 -6.16 4.13 9.86
CA GLY A 48 -7.07 3.03 10.22
C GLY A 48 -6.69 1.66 9.64
N HIS A 49 -5.49 1.54 9.07
CA HIS A 49 -5.05 0.38 8.29
C HIS A 49 -3.87 -0.38 8.92
N GLY A 50 -3.64 -0.23 10.23
CA GLY A 50 -2.49 -0.82 10.95
C GLY A 50 -2.27 -2.31 10.69
N MET A 51 -3.37 -3.07 10.58
CA MET A 51 -3.35 -4.52 10.29
C MET A 51 -2.73 -4.88 8.93
N LEU A 52 -2.57 -3.93 8.01
CA LEU A 52 -1.95 -4.14 6.70
C LEU A 52 -0.42 -4.04 6.73
N ALA A 53 0.21 -3.73 7.86
CA ALA A 53 1.67 -3.63 7.97
C ALA A 53 2.43 -4.85 7.41
N PRO A 54 2.01 -6.11 7.66
CA PRO A 54 2.65 -7.28 7.05
C PRO A 54 2.54 -7.34 5.53
N VAL A 55 1.44 -6.80 4.97
CA VAL A 55 1.20 -6.79 3.53
C VAL A 55 2.11 -5.76 2.86
N PHE A 56 2.23 -4.56 3.44
CA PHE A 56 3.15 -3.54 2.93
C PHE A 56 4.61 -4.00 2.99
N ASP A 57 5.04 -4.63 4.09
CA ASP A 57 6.39 -5.18 4.21
C ASP A 57 6.69 -6.23 3.12
N SER A 58 5.75 -7.14 2.88
CA SER A 58 5.85 -8.16 1.83
C SER A 58 5.92 -7.54 0.43
N ILE A 59 5.09 -6.53 0.14
CA ILE A 59 5.08 -5.85 -1.16
C ILE A 59 6.41 -5.13 -1.43
N MET A 60 6.94 -4.41 -0.44
CA MET A 60 8.21 -3.68 -0.61
C MET A 60 9.39 -4.64 -0.77
N THR A 61 9.39 -5.76 -0.04
CA THR A 61 10.42 -6.81 -0.18
C THR A 61 10.35 -7.44 -1.57
N LEU A 62 9.16 -7.85 -2.02
CA LEU A 62 8.97 -8.38 -3.38
C LEU A 62 9.33 -7.38 -4.47
N ALA A 63 9.06 -6.09 -4.26
CA ALA A 63 9.43 -5.04 -5.21
C ALA A 63 10.95 -4.87 -5.34
N GLU A 64 11.70 -4.99 -4.25
CA GLU A 64 13.18 -5.06 -4.30
C GLU A 64 13.66 -6.32 -5.01
N ASP A 65 13.10 -7.49 -4.68
CA ASP A 65 13.49 -8.77 -5.25
C ASP A 65 13.23 -8.81 -6.77
N VAL A 66 12.09 -8.29 -7.23
CA VAL A 66 11.77 -8.18 -8.66
C VAL A 66 12.69 -7.18 -9.37
N SER A 67 13.06 -6.08 -8.69
CA SER A 67 13.91 -5.04 -9.28
C SER A 67 15.40 -5.37 -9.23
N GLY A 68 15.80 -6.36 -8.43
CA GLY A 68 17.19 -6.71 -8.15
C GLY A 68 17.99 -5.60 -7.46
N ARG A 69 17.31 -4.58 -6.92
CA ARG A 69 17.92 -3.40 -6.31
C ARG A 69 17.07 -2.90 -5.16
N ARG A 70 17.69 -2.09 -4.30
CA ARG A 70 16.99 -1.38 -3.23
C ARG A 70 16.09 -0.27 -3.80
N ILE A 71 14.85 -0.22 -3.34
CA ILE A 71 13.91 0.90 -3.58
C ILE A 71 14.52 2.22 -3.08
N THR A 72 14.60 3.22 -3.94
CA THR A 72 14.97 4.58 -3.57
C THR A 72 13.71 5.37 -3.22
N THR A 73 13.76 6.20 -2.18
CA THR A 73 12.64 7.07 -1.80
C THR A 73 13.00 8.53 -2.05
N GLY A 74 12.01 9.34 -2.43
CA GLY A 74 12.19 10.76 -2.64
C GLY A 74 12.41 11.52 -1.32
N ASN A 75 12.56 12.83 -1.42
CA ASN A 75 12.78 13.69 -0.25
C ASN A 75 11.68 14.76 -0.16
N GLY A 76 10.97 14.81 0.97
CA GLY A 76 9.89 15.77 1.16
C GLY A 76 8.82 15.65 0.06
N PRO A 77 8.46 16.72 -0.65
CA PRO A 77 7.40 16.67 -1.66
C PRO A 77 7.83 16.02 -2.98
N THR A 78 9.12 15.81 -3.23
CA THR A 78 9.59 15.20 -4.48
C THR A 78 9.53 13.69 -4.39
N LEU A 79 8.99 13.05 -5.45
CA LEU A 79 8.89 11.60 -5.54
C LEU A 79 10.07 11.00 -6.29
N SER A 80 10.59 9.86 -5.82
CA SER A 80 11.57 9.08 -6.56
C SER A 80 10.95 8.33 -7.73
N GLU A 81 11.78 7.82 -8.63
CA GLU A 81 11.32 6.95 -9.72
C GLU A 81 10.64 5.67 -9.18
N ASP A 82 11.17 5.08 -8.10
CA ASP A 82 10.57 3.89 -7.51
C ASP A 82 9.22 4.19 -6.84
N GLU A 83 9.03 5.40 -6.27
CA GLU A 83 7.73 5.85 -5.75
C GLU A 83 6.69 5.99 -6.86
N HIS A 84 7.06 6.58 -8.01
CA HIS A 84 6.17 6.63 -9.18
C HIS A 84 5.81 5.22 -9.67
N ARG A 85 6.80 4.32 -9.77
CA ARG A 85 6.57 2.93 -10.18
C ARG A 85 5.66 2.18 -9.21
N LEU A 86 5.78 2.42 -7.91
CA LEU A 86 4.88 1.85 -6.90
C LEU A 86 3.44 2.37 -7.10
N ILE A 87 3.26 3.66 -7.37
CA ILE A 87 1.94 4.22 -7.70
C ILE A 87 1.39 3.57 -8.96
N ASP A 88 2.16 3.51 -10.05
CA ASP A 88 1.72 2.89 -11.30
C ASP A 88 1.38 1.40 -11.14
N LEU A 89 2.14 0.68 -10.30
CA LEU A 89 1.87 -0.71 -9.94
C LEU A 89 0.52 -0.84 -9.22
N PHE A 90 0.24 0.06 -8.28
CA PHE A 90 -1.01 0.10 -7.54
C PHE A 90 -2.18 0.63 -8.35
N ASP A 91 -1.98 1.52 -9.31
CA ASP A 91 -3.03 1.97 -10.24
C ASP A 91 -3.29 0.92 -11.32
N GLY A 92 -2.33 0.01 -11.55
CA GLY A 92 -2.39 -1.06 -12.53
C GLY A 92 -1.93 -0.63 -13.92
N THR A 93 -1.39 0.58 -14.05
CA THR A 93 -0.86 1.19 -15.27
C THR A 93 0.58 0.77 -15.57
N GLY A 94 1.34 0.35 -14.55
CA GLY A 94 2.78 0.11 -14.64
C GLY A 94 3.25 -1.33 -14.82
N LEU A 95 2.36 -2.30 -15.07
CA LEU A 95 2.77 -3.71 -15.10
C LEU A 95 3.22 -4.20 -16.48
N PRO A 96 4.48 -4.64 -16.65
CA PRO A 96 4.89 -5.36 -17.85
C PRO A 96 4.16 -6.72 -17.94
N SER A 97 3.57 -6.99 -19.10
CA SER A 97 2.89 -8.24 -19.41
C SER A 97 3.90 -9.33 -19.74
N GLY A 98 4.43 -9.98 -18.70
CA GLY A 98 5.40 -11.07 -18.82
C GLY A 98 6.54 -10.86 -17.83
N GLY A 99 6.66 -11.77 -16.86
CA GLY A 99 7.63 -11.64 -15.79
C GLY A 99 7.78 -12.94 -15.00
N SER A 100 8.86 -13.03 -14.23
CA SER A 100 9.18 -14.16 -13.36
C SER A 100 8.05 -14.44 -12.35
N GLY A 101 8.08 -15.60 -11.69
CA GLY A 101 7.10 -15.94 -10.65
C GLY A 101 6.97 -14.87 -9.54
N LEU A 102 8.03 -14.11 -9.27
CA LEU A 102 8.03 -12.99 -8.32
C LEU A 102 7.20 -11.80 -8.83
N THR A 103 7.31 -11.46 -10.11
CA THR A 103 6.48 -10.40 -10.73
C THR A 103 5.00 -10.75 -10.68
N VAL A 104 4.66 -12.03 -10.90
CA VAL A 104 3.27 -12.51 -10.77
C VAL A 104 2.79 -12.41 -9.32
N SER A 105 3.63 -12.81 -8.37
CA SER A 105 3.31 -12.76 -6.94
C SER A 105 3.09 -11.33 -6.45
N LEU A 106 3.99 -10.40 -6.83
CA LEU A 106 3.86 -8.98 -6.54
C LEU A 106 2.56 -8.41 -7.10
N ARG A 107 2.23 -8.73 -8.36
CA ARG A 107 0.97 -8.34 -9.00
C ARG A 107 -0.25 -8.86 -8.22
N CYS A 108 -0.23 -10.12 -7.81
CA CYS A 108 -1.32 -10.73 -7.04
C CYS A 108 -1.48 -10.08 -5.67
N ALA A 109 -0.39 -9.78 -4.97
CA ALA A 109 -0.40 -9.10 -3.69
C ALA A 109 -1.00 -7.70 -3.80
N VAL A 110 -0.53 -6.90 -4.77
CA VAL A 110 -1.04 -5.54 -5.01
C VAL A 110 -2.52 -5.57 -5.40
N LYS A 111 -2.92 -6.46 -6.31
CA LYS A 111 -4.33 -6.61 -6.70
C LYS A 111 -5.22 -6.98 -5.51
N SER A 112 -4.77 -7.88 -4.65
CA SER A 112 -5.51 -8.31 -3.45
C SER A 112 -5.64 -7.16 -2.45
N LEU A 113 -4.55 -6.40 -2.24
CA LEU A 113 -4.55 -5.23 -1.37
C LEU A 113 -5.51 -4.15 -1.87
N ARG A 114 -5.54 -3.86 -3.18
CA ARG A 114 -6.52 -2.94 -3.77
C ARG A 114 -7.95 -3.39 -3.49
N ILE A 115 -8.26 -4.67 -3.68
CA ILE A 115 -9.59 -5.21 -3.40
C ILE A 115 -9.96 -5.01 -1.91
N LEU A 116 -9.01 -5.23 -0.99
CA LEU A 116 -9.24 -5.02 0.44
C LEU A 116 -9.47 -3.55 0.78
N LEU A 117 -8.75 -2.64 0.14
CA LEU A 117 -8.83 -1.20 0.39
C LEU A 117 -10.04 -0.53 -0.28
N THR A 118 -10.49 -1.02 -1.43
CA THR A 118 -11.68 -0.51 -2.14
C THR A 118 -13.00 -1.05 -1.56
N ARG A 119 -12.94 -2.07 -0.70
CA ARG A 119 -14.16 -2.60 -0.07
C ARG A 119 -14.51 -1.72 1.13
N PRO A 120 -15.71 -1.11 1.19
CA PRO A 120 -16.13 -0.41 2.39
C PRO A 120 -16.08 -1.42 3.54
N LEU A 121 -15.29 -1.10 4.57
CA LEU A 121 -15.20 -1.89 5.79
C LEU A 121 -16.53 -1.76 6.54
N GLY A 122 -17.56 -2.43 6.03
CA GLY A 122 -18.82 -2.69 6.71
C GLY A 122 -18.66 -3.75 7.79
N ILE A 123 -17.58 -3.66 8.58
CA ILE A 123 -17.49 -4.38 9.85
C ILE A 123 -18.23 -3.51 10.85
N THR A 124 -19.55 -3.52 10.73
CA THR A 124 -20.42 -3.03 11.79
C THR A 124 -20.12 -3.91 13.01
N THR A 125 -19.54 -3.33 14.04
CA THR A 125 -19.57 -3.82 15.42
C THR A 125 -21.01 -3.77 15.94
N ALA A 126 -21.95 -4.40 15.24
CA ALA A 126 -23.32 -4.63 15.68
C ALA A 126 -23.45 -6.10 16.12
N ARG A 127 -22.73 -6.47 17.18
CA ARG A 127 -23.03 -7.73 17.88
C ARG A 127 -22.57 -7.78 19.34
N LEU A 128 -22.83 -6.73 20.12
CA LEU A 128 -22.72 -6.80 21.59
C LEU A 128 -23.84 -6.05 22.34
N ALA A 129 -25.04 -5.96 21.75
CA ALA A 129 -26.23 -5.55 22.49
C ALA A 129 -27.46 -6.30 21.95
N ALA A 130 -27.65 -7.53 22.43
CA ALA A 130 -28.93 -8.24 22.43
C ALA A 130 -28.92 -9.24 23.58
#